data_AF-A0A535QJM8-F1
#
_entry.id   AF-A0A535QJM8-F1
#
_cell.length_a   1.000
_cell.length_b   1.000
_cell.length_c   1.000
_cell.angle_alpha   90.00
_cell.angle_beta   90.00
_cell.angle_gamma   90.00
#
_symmetry.space_group_name_H-M   'P 1'
#
loop_
_entity.id
_entity.type
_entity.pdbx_description
1 polymer ?
#
loop_
_entity_poly.entity_id
_entity_poly.type
_entity_poly.pdbx_seq_one_letter_code
_entity_poly.pdbx_strand_id
1 'polypeptide(L)'
;MIPDFANQDVIRSLGIHRVIEPEGALPQPAWRLDNTPKAWPTETLIDVHALHIDSASFTQIVQECHGDQERMKEHILAIVAQRGKMHNPVTGSGGVLIGTVEVLDEQFGKAHGLAIGDTIVSLTSLSWLPLFLERIDAIHP
;
A
#
# COMPACT_ATOMS: atom_id res chain seq x y z
N MET A 1 6.06 -6.10 36.57
CA MET A 1 5.79 -6.66 35.24
C MET A 1 4.92 -5.64 34.52
N ILE A 2 5.56 -4.71 33.80
CA ILE A 2 4.85 -3.74 32.96
C ILE A 2 4.25 -4.59 31.83
N PRO A 3 2.94 -4.55 31.58
CA PRO A 3 2.37 -5.43 30.58
C PRO A 3 2.85 -4.99 29.19
N ASP A 4 3.02 -5.99 28.32
CA ASP A 4 3.54 -5.94 26.93
C ASP A 4 2.73 -5.04 25.97
N PHE A 5 1.79 -4.23 26.48
CA PHE A 5 0.95 -3.32 25.71
C PHE A 5 1.73 -2.24 24.98
N ALA A 6 2.77 -1.68 25.61
CA ALA A 6 3.61 -0.66 24.96
C ALA A 6 4.32 -1.22 23.70
N ASN A 7 4.62 -2.52 23.68
CA ASN A 7 5.22 -3.18 22.54
C ASN A 7 4.18 -3.40 21.42
N GLN A 8 2.94 -3.78 21.78
CA GLN A 8 1.86 -3.98 20.82
C GLN A 8 1.39 -2.69 20.14
N ASP A 9 1.36 -1.57 20.87
CA ASP A 9 1.00 -0.27 20.30
C ASP A 9 2.06 0.20 19.29
N VAL A 10 3.35 0.01 19.60
CA VAL A 10 4.45 0.31 18.67
C VAL A 10 4.37 -0.57 17.43
N ILE A 11 4.18 -1.88 17.60
CA ILE A 11 4.00 -2.84 16.49
C ILE A 11 2.87 -2.38 15.55
N ARG A 12 1.73 -1.95 16.10
CA ARG A 12 0.61 -1.44 15.29
C ARG A 12 0.92 -0.11 14.60
N SER A 13 1.47 0.85 15.34
CA SER A 13 1.79 2.17 14.80
C SER A 13 2.80 2.14 13.64
N LEU A 14 3.68 1.14 13.62
CA LEU A 14 4.68 0.94 12.57
C LEU A 14 4.19 0.02 11.44
N GLY A 15 2.98 -0.54 11.55
CA GLY A 15 2.40 -1.47 10.58
C GLY A 15 2.98 -2.88 10.63
N ILE A 16 3.80 -3.22 11.63
CA ILE A 16 4.46 -4.53 11.75
C ILE A 16 3.42 -5.66 11.85
N HIS A 17 2.24 -5.39 12.42
CA HIS A 17 1.14 -6.36 12.49
C HIS A 17 0.60 -6.80 11.12
N ARG A 18 0.87 -6.05 10.05
CA ARG A 18 0.51 -6.45 8.67
C ARG A 18 1.57 -7.32 8.02
N VAL A 19 2.75 -7.49 8.62
CA VAL A 19 3.84 -8.25 7.98
C VAL A 19 3.61 -9.74 8.12
N ILE A 20 3.51 -10.44 6.98
CA ILE A 20 3.42 -11.91 6.93
C ILE A 20 4.79 -12.54 6.79
N GLU A 21 5.68 -11.95 5.97
CA GLU A 21 6.99 -12.55 5.70
C GLU A 21 8.08 -11.49 5.45
N PRO A 22 9.22 -11.54 6.18
CA PRO A 22 9.43 -12.27 7.42
C PRO A 22 8.69 -11.61 8.60
N GLU A 23 8.09 -12.40 9.48
CA GLU A 23 7.37 -11.90 10.66
C GLU A 23 8.24 -10.97 11.54
N GLY A 24 7.65 -9.88 12.03
CA GLY A 24 8.33 -8.91 12.89
C GLY A 24 9.19 -7.87 12.17
N ALA A 25 9.35 -7.98 10.83
CA ALA A 25 10.01 -6.93 10.05
C ALA A 25 9.13 -5.67 9.91
N LEU A 26 9.74 -4.57 9.46
CA LEU A 26 8.98 -3.39 9.03
C LEU A 26 8.28 -3.65 7.69
N PRO A 27 7.13 -3.01 7.41
CA PRO A 27 6.38 -3.25 6.19
C PRO A 27 7.16 -3.06 4.89
N GLN A 28 8.03 -2.05 4.78
CA GLN A 28 8.77 -1.81 3.53
C GLN A 28 9.78 -2.89 3.17
N PRO A 29 10.71 -3.31 4.05
CA PRO A 29 11.62 -4.41 3.75
C PRO A 29 10.95 -5.79 3.70
N ALA A 30 9.72 -5.93 4.25
CA ALA A 30 9.00 -7.19 4.20
C ALA A 30 8.76 -7.67 2.76
N TRP A 31 8.82 -8.98 2.56
CA TRP A 31 8.46 -9.62 1.31
C TRP A 31 6.94 -9.58 1.09
N ARG A 32 6.16 -9.92 2.12
CA ARG A 32 4.70 -10.03 2.03
C ARG A 32 3.97 -9.36 3.18
N LEU A 33 2.92 -8.62 2.85
CA LEU A 33 1.97 -8.02 3.78
C LEU A 33 0.59 -8.69 3.68
N ASP A 34 -0.15 -8.69 4.79
CA ASP A 34 -1.59 -8.87 4.80
C ASP A 34 -2.24 -7.59 4.27
N ASN A 35 -2.82 -7.71 3.08
CA ASN A 35 -3.50 -6.64 2.38
C ASN A 35 -5.02 -6.74 2.43
N THR A 36 -5.58 -7.50 3.39
CA THR A 36 -7.03 -7.56 3.58
C THR A 36 -7.59 -6.12 3.68
N PRO A 37 -8.52 -5.71 2.79
CA PRO A 37 -9.01 -4.33 2.67
C PRO A 37 -10.00 -4.01 3.81
N LYS A 38 -9.48 -4.02 5.03
CA LYS A 38 -10.18 -3.72 6.27
C LYS A 38 -9.24 -2.96 7.17
N ALA A 39 -9.62 -1.76 7.60
CA ALA A 39 -8.84 -0.99 8.55
C ALA A 39 -8.85 -1.64 9.94
N TRP A 40 -7.68 -1.68 10.58
CA TRP A 40 -7.53 -1.92 12.00
C TRP A 40 -7.71 -0.61 12.79
N PRO A 41 -7.84 -0.66 14.13
CA PRO A 41 -7.77 0.56 14.94
C PRO A 41 -6.52 1.36 14.58
N THR A 42 -6.66 2.68 14.43
CA THR A 42 -5.62 3.64 14.00
C THR A 42 -5.19 3.57 12.53
N GLU A 43 -5.73 2.65 11.73
CA GLU A 43 -5.55 2.66 10.28
C GLU A 43 -6.66 3.45 9.57
N THR A 44 -6.36 3.90 8.36
CA THR A 44 -7.33 4.53 7.45
C THR A 44 -7.53 3.61 6.24
N LEU A 45 -8.78 3.29 5.90
CA LEU A 45 -9.08 2.59 4.65
C LEU A 45 -9.29 3.61 3.55
N ILE A 46 -8.62 3.40 2.42
CA ILE A 46 -8.68 4.27 1.25
C ILE A 46 -9.26 3.48 0.08
N ASP A 47 -10.34 4.02 -0.51
CA ASP A 47 -10.83 3.56 -1.81
C ASP A 47 -9.91 4.13 -2.90
N VAL A 48 -9.20 3.25 -3.60
CA VAL A 48 -8.10 3.62 -4.50
C VAL A 48 -8.65 3.99 -5.87
N HIS A 49 -8.35 5.21 -6.33
CA HIS A 49 -8.72 5.66 -7.67
C HIS A 49 -7.60 5.43 -8.69
N ALA A 50 -6.35 5.71 -8.31
CA ALA A 50 -5.21 5.62 -9.20
C ALA A 50 -3.92 5.31 -8.44
N LEU A 51 -3.01 4.60 -9.12
CA LEU A 51 -1.65 4.38 -8.67
C LEU A 51 -0.71 5.20 -9.54
N HIS A 52 0.10 6.03 -8.92
CA HIS A 52 1.24 6.69 -9.56
C HIS A 52 2.48 5.85 -9.28
N ILE A 53 2.70 4.86 -10.14
CA ILE A 53 3.92 4.04 -10.11
C ILE A 53 5.13 4.94 -10.34
N ASP A 54 6.19 4.75 -9.56
CA ASP A 54 7.39 5.57 -9.70
C ASP A 54 8.04 5.37 -11.09
N SER A 55 8.75 6.40 -11.56
CA SER A 55 9.29 6.45 -12.93
C SER A 55 10.21 5.28 -13.27
N ALA A 56 11.04 4.82 -12.32
CA ALA A 56 11.95 3.70 -12.55
C ALA A 56 11.17 2.39 -12.71
N SER A 57 10.24 2.11 -11.80
CA SER A 57 9.36 0.94 -11.88
C SER A 57 8.51 0.94 -13.15
N PHE A 58 7.90 2.08 -13.49
CA PHE A 58 7.05 2.18 -14.67
C PHE A 58 7.84 1.93 -15.95
N THR A 59 9.00 2.57 -16.11
CA THR A 59 9.88 2.38 -17.27
C THR A 59 10.32 0.92 -17.40
N GLN A 60 10.69 0.29 -16.29
CA GLN A 60 11.10 -1.11 -16.27
C GLN A 60 9.95 -2.04 -16.69
N ILE A 61 8.74 -1.84 -16.14
CA ILE A 61 7.55 -2.65 -16.48
C ILE A 61 7.18 -2.49 -17.96
N VAL A 62 7.20 -1.26 -18.49
CA VAL A 62 6.98 -0.98 -19.92
C VAL A 62 7.95 -1.78 -20.79
N GLN A 63 9.24 -1.80 -20.43
CA GLN A 63 10.26 -2.53 -21.18
C GLN A 63 10.04 -4.04 -21.14
N GLU A 64 9.75 -4.61 -19.97
CA GLU A 64 9.53 -6.05 -19.79
C GLU A 64 8.25 -6.55 -20.49
N CYS A 65 7.22 -5.71 -20.51
CA CYS A 65 5.96 -6.00 -21.18
C CYS A 65 5.94 -5.56 -22.65
N HIS A 66 7.04 -5.01 -23.17
CA HIS A 66 7.15 -4.45 -24.52
C HIS A 66 6.06 -3.40 -24.84
N GLY A 67 5.64 -2.63 -23.84
CA GLY A 67 4.59 -1.62 -23.95
C GLY A 67 3.17 -2.17 -24.11
N ASP A 68 2.97 -3.48 -23.98
CA ASP A 68 1.63 -4.09 -23.99
C ASP A 68 0.90 -3.78 -22.68
N GLN A 69 -0.16 -2.98 -22.77
CA GLN A 69 -0.89 -2.51 -21.58
C GLN A 69 -1.56 -3.64 -20.80
N GLU A 70 -2.06 -4.69 -21.45
CA GLU A 70 -2.70 -5.80 -20.75
C GLU A 70 -1.66 -6.62 -19.97
N ARG A 71 -0.50 -6.88 -20.59
CA ARG A 71 0.62 -7.51 -19.88
C ARG A 71 1.12 -6.66 -18.72
N MET A 72 1.15 -5.33 -18.87
CA MET A 72 1.53 -4.43 -17.78
C MET A 72 0.52 -4.49 -16.62
N LYS A 73 -0.78 -4.52 -16.90
CA LYS A 73 -1.84 -4.68 -15.88
C LYS A 73 -1.66 -6.00 -15.13
N GLU A 74 -1.50 -7.10 -15.86
CA GLU A 74 -1.25 -8.43 -15.29
C GLU A 74 0.01 -8.45 -14.41
N HIS A 75 1.09 -7.81 -14.87
CA HIS A 75 2.34 -7.73 -14.13
C HIS A 75 2.19 -6.97 -12.80
N ILE A 76 1.53 -5.82 -12.81
CA ILE A 76 1.28 -5.03 -11.58
C ILE A 76 0.36 -5.79 -10.63
N LEU A 77 -0.75 -6.37 -11.13
CA LEU A 77 -1.65 -7.19 -10.34
C LEU A 77 -0.93 -8.39 -9.72
N ALA A 78 -0.03 -9.04 -10.45
CA ALA A 78 0.76 -10.16 -9.95
C ALA A 78 1.72 -9.73 -8.82
N ILE A 79 2.40 -8.59 -8.94
CA ILE A 79 3.24 -8.04 -7.87
C ILE A 79 2.41 -7.83 -6.60
N VAL A 80 1.28 -7.13 -6.73
CA VAL A 80 0.41 -6.80 -5.60
C VAL A 80 -0.19 -8.06 -4.97
N ALA A 81 -0.66 -9.02 -5.79
CA ALA A 81 -1.22 -10.27 -5.29
C ALA A 81 -0.19 -11.13 -4.53
N GLN A 82 1.07 -11.15 -4.99
CA GLN A 82 2.13 -11.93 -4.33
C GLN A 82 2.65 -11.26 -3.05
N ARG A 83 2.79 -9.93 -3.06
CA ARG A 83 3.44 -9.17 -1.98
C ARG A 83 2.47 -8.51 -1.02
N GLY A 84 1.20 -8.35 -1.37
CA GLY A 84 0.21 -7.57 -0.61
C GLY A 84 0.47 -6.06 -0.66
N LYS A 85 1.31 -5.60 -1.60
CA LYS A 85 1.73 -4.21 -1.76
C LYS A 85 2.36 -4.00 -3.12
N MET A 86 2.39 -2.77 -3.62
CA MET A 86 3.14 -2.47 -4.83
C MET A 86 4.61 -2.20 -4.47
N HIS A 87 5.40 -3.27 -4.54
CA HIS A 87 6.84 -3.22 -4.36
C HIS A 87 7.47 -3.93 -5.55
N ASN A 88 8.06 -3.19 -6.48
CA ASN A 88 8.69 -3.78 -7.66
C ASN A 88 9.99 -4.51 -7.25
N PRO A 89 10.16 -5.82 -7.56
CA PRO A 89 11.36 -6.60 -7.23
C PRO A 89 12.66 -6.07 -7.84
N VAL A 90 12.59 -5.40 -8.99
CA VAL A 90 13.76 -4.98 -9.76
C VAL A 90 14.31 -3.65 -9.24
N THR A 91 13.43 -2.71 -8.91
CA THR A 91 13.79 -1.34 -8.54
C THR A 91 13.75 -1.09 -7.02
N GLY A 92 12.99 -1.89 -6.27
CA GLY A 92 12.77 -1.69 -4.83
C GLY A 92 11.80 -0.55 -4.49
N SER A 93 11.13 0.03 -5.49
CA SER A 93 10.20 1.16 -5.33
C SER A 93 8.74 0.74 -5.57
N GLY A 94 7.80 1.66 -5.30
CA GLY A 94 6.36 1.41 -5.38
C GLY A 94 5.55 2.56 -5.98
N GLY A 95 5.84 3.80 -5.58
CA GLY A 95 5.08 4.99 -6.00
C GLY A 95 4.09 5.45 -4.93
N VAL A 96 3.02 6.12 -5.32
CA VAL A 96 1.97 6.64 -4.42
C VAL A 96 0.57 6.33 -4.94
N LEU A 97 -0.45 6.39 -4.09
CA LEU A 97 -1.86 6.27 -4.50
C LEU A 97 -2.57 7.62 -4.42
N ILE A 98 -3.63 7.74 -5.21
CA ILE A 98 -4.71 8.72 -5.06
C ILE A 98 -5.97 7.94 -4.72
N GLY A 99 -6.73 8.41 -3.73
CA GLY A 99 -7.98 7.75 -3.35
C GLY A 99 -8.84 8.58 -2.41
N THR A 100 -9.97 8.00 -2.02
CA THR A 100 -10.92 8.60 -1.08
C THR A 100 -10.86 7.92 0.27
N VAL A 101 -10.92 8.69 1.35
CA VAL A 101 -11.02 8.13 2.70
C VAL A 101 -12.37 7.45 2.90
N GLU A 102 -12.36 6.13 3.09
CA GLU A 102 -13.56 5.31 3.31
C GLU A 102 -13.79 5.03 4.81
N VAL A 103 -12.72 4.71 5.53
CA VAL A 103 -12.76 4.48 6.99
C VAL A 103 -11.66 5.31 7.65
N LEU A 104 -12.03 6.05 8.69
CA LEU A 104 -11.14 6.94 9.42
C LEU A 104 -11.47 6.93 10.90
N ASP A 105 -10.45 6.85 11.75
CA ASP A 105 -10.61 7.10 13.18
C ASP A 105 -10.95 8.59 13.41
N GLU A 106 -12.03 8.86 14.16
CA GLU A 106 -12.53 10.22 14.35
C GLU A 106 -11.53 11.13 15.08
N GLN A 107 -10.77 10.58 16.04
CA GLN A 107 -9.78 11.36 16.79
C GLN A 107 -8.58 11.71 15.91
N PHE A 108 -8.10 10.75 15.12
CA PHE A 108 -7.06 10.99 14.12
C PHE A 108 -7.52 12.01 13.07
N GLY A 109 -8.74 11.86 12.55
CA GLY A 109 -9.33 12.81 11.60
C GLY A 109 -9.36 14.23 12.13
N LYS A 110 -9.84 14.43 13.37
CA LYS A 110 -9.84 15.75 14.02
C LYS A 110 -8.43 16.33 14.22
N ALA A 111 -7.46 15.50 14.61
CA ALA A 111 -6.09 15.95 14.85
C ALA A 111 -5.37 16.37 13.56
N HIS A 112 -5.73 15.77 12.43
CA HIS A 112 -5.07 15.98 11.14
C HIS A 112 -5.91 16.75 10.12
N GLY A 113 -7.12 17.18 10.48
CA GLY A 113 -8.02 17.89 9.57
C GLY A 113 -8.47 17.03 8.39
N LEU A 114 -8.68 15.72 8.63
CA LEU A 114 -9.09 14.72 7.65
C LEU A 114 -10.49 14.21 7.98
N ALA A 115 -11.31 13.96 6.97
CA ALA A 115 -12.66 13.42 7.08
C ALA A 115 -12.90 12.25 6.11
N ILE A 116 -13.90 11.42 6.42
CA ILE A 116 -14.43 10.43 5.47
C ILE A 116 -14.97 11.17 4.25
N GLY A 117 -14.63 10.70 3.06
CA GLY A 117 -14.96 11.34 1.79
C GLY A 117 -13.88 12.28 1.24
N ASP A 118 -12.83 12.60 2.03
CA ASP A 118 -11.72 13.40 1.52
C ASP A 118 -10.91 12.64 0.47
N THR A 119 -10.54 13.33 -0.61
CA THR A 119 -9.56 12.82 -1.56
C THR A 119 -8.15 13.11 -1.07
N ILE A 120 -7.30 12.08 -1.03
CA ILE A 120 -5.92 12.17 -0.57
C ILE A 120 -4.95 11.61 -1.61
N VAL A 121 -3.68 12.02 -1.47
CA VAL A 121 -2.53 11.39 -2.13
C VAL A 121 -1.60 10.90 -1.05
N SER A 122 -1.16 9.64 -1.14
CA SER A 122 -0.22 9.12 -0.13
C SER A 122 1.15 9.79 -0.28
N LEU A 123 1.74 10.21 0.84
CA LEU A 123 3.18 10.58 0.89
C LEU A 123 4.05 9.35 1.16
N THR A 124 3.46 8.33 1.75
CA THR A 124 4.11 7.04 1.99
C THR A 124 4.13 6.23 0.70
N SER A 125 5.28 5.61 0.43
CA SER A 125 5.47 4.71 -0.71
C SER A 125 4.51 3.52 -0.66
N LEU A 126 3.98 3.11 -1.81
CA LEU A 126 3.22 1.88 -1.96
C LEU A 126 4.01 0.62 -1.60
N SER A 127 5.34 0.70 -1.49
CA SER A 127 6.16 -0.41 -0.98
C SER A 127 6.03 -0.62 0.54
N TRP A 128 5.43 0.32 1.27
CA TRP A 128 5.11 0.20 2.70
C TRP A 128 3.63 -0.09 2.96
N LEU A 129 2.74 0.41 2.09
CA LEU A 129 1.29 0.36 2.30
C LEU A 129 0.71 -1.00 1.86
N PRO A 130 -0.08 -1.69 2.69
CA PRO A 130 -0.90 -2.80 2.23
C PRO A 130 -1.83 -2.33 1.11
N LEU A 131 -1.82 -3.03 -0.01
CA LEU A 131 -2.59 -2.69 -1.20
C LEU A 131 -3.30 -3.92 -1.73
N PHE A 132 -4.60 -3.80 -1.93
CA PHE A 132 -5.43 -4.80 -2.60
C PHE A 132 -5.98 -4.19 -3.89
N LEU A 133 -5.88 -4.93 -4.99
CA LEU A 133 -6.39 -4.53 -6.29
C LEU A 133 -7.23 -5.67 -6.85
N GLU A 134 -8.50 -5.39 -7.16
CA GLU A 134 -9.35 -6.35 -7.87
C GLU A 134 -9.02 -6.38 -9.37
N ARG A 135 -8.79 -5.20 -9.95
CA ARG A 135 -8.49 -5.01 -11.37
C ARG A 135 -7.80 -3.67 -11.61
N ILE A 136 -7.25 -3.50 -12.81
CA ILE A 136 -6.74 -2.23 -13.32
C ILE A 136 -7.48 -1.93 -14.62
N ASP A 137 -8.29 -0.86 -14.63
CA ASP A 137 -9.14 -0.53 -15.77
C ASP A 137 -8.32 0.03 -16.95
N ALA A 138 -7.34 0.91 -16.66
CA ALA A 138 -6.52 1.56 -17.68
C ALA A 138 -5.08 1.85 -17.19
N ILE A 139 -4.16 1.99 -18.14
CA ILE A 139 -2.81 2.49 -17.91
C ILE A 139 -2.62 3.76 -18.73
N HIS A 140 -2.14 4.82 -18.06
CA HIS A 140 -1.83 6.10 -18.66
C HIS A 140 -0.31 6.32 -18.61
N PRO A 141 0.39 6.19 -19.76
CA PRO A 141 1.84 6.39 -19.86
C PRO A 141 2.26 7.87 -19.85
#